data_AF-A0A8D0HC76-F1
#
_entry.id   AF-A0A8D0HC76-F1
#
_cell.length_a   1.000
_cell.length_b   1.000
_cell.length_c   1.000
_cell.angle_alpha   90.00
_cell.angle_beta   90.00
_cell.angle_gamma   90.00
#
_symmetry.space_group_name_H-M   'P 1'
#
loop_
_entity.id
_entity.type
_entity.pdbx_description
1 polymer ?
#
loop_
_entity_poly.entity_id
_entity_poly.type
_entity_poly.pdbx_seq_one_letter_code
_entity_poly.pdbx_strand_id
1 'polypeptide(L)'
;MWHYHGSIKTIEEFGKDICEYFITSFCHVLFVSAFIQEVPWQRLEKDCVPHVHAFLFSPAGIRFCEVEQCQNGPAIVFSGIKDLKLMKTTQSGFSGFLKDKYTTLPERTDRILTTEILIKWNYGECQDVDYDCIWKTVHECALDAFSGPPETGHYSPSYQKTVNDIQMLILDTVPEVSFFSFLTVCSYNK
;
A
#
# COMPACT_ATOMS: atom_id res chain seq x y z
N MET A 1 -24.57 -16.14 15.41
CA MET A 1 -24.70 -14.91 14.59
C MET A 1 -23.93 -13.84 15.33
N TRP A 2 -22.86 -13.34 14.73
CA TRP A 2 -21.95 -12.40 15.38
C TRP A 2 -22.60 -11.03 15.53
N HIS A 3 -22.62 -10.50 16.75
CA HIS A 3 -22.98 -9.11 17.00
C HIS A 3 -21.72 -8.39 17.47
N TYR A 4 -20.97 -7.82 16.53
CA TYR A 4 -19.88 -6.90 16.86
C TYR A 4 -20.53 -5.62 17.41
N HIS A 5 -20.35 -5.34 18.70
CA HIS A 5 -21.00 -4.23 19.40
C HIS A 5 -20.15 -2.95 19.43
N GLY A 6 -18.96 -2.95 18.83
CA GLY A 6 -18.09 -1.79 18.69
C GLY A 6 -18.16 -1.16 17.30
N SER A 7 -17.88 0.13 17.20
CA SER A 7 -17.51 0.72 15.91
C SER A 7 -16.13 0.18 15.49
N ILE A 8 -16.00 -0.32 14.26
CA ILE A 8 -14.69 -0.65 13.69
C ILE A 8 -13.92 0.67 13.54
N LYS A 9 -12.79 0.81 14.25
CA LYS A 9 -11.94 2.00 14.15
C LYS A 9 -10.96 1.87 12.99
N THR A 10 -10.24 0.75 12.92
CA THR A 10 -9.34 0.40 11.82
C THR A 10 -9.55 -1.04 11.38
N ILE A 11 -9.20 -1.37 10.14
CA ILE A 11 -9.32 -2.75 9.64
C ILE A 11 -8.31 -3.68 10.31
N GLU A 12 -7.17 -3.15 10.74
CA GLU A 12 -6.11 -3.89 11.43
C GLU A 12 -6.54 -4.33 12.83
N GLU A 13 -7.16 -3.43 13.61
CA GLU A 13 -7.72 -3.77 14.92
C GLU A 13 -8.84 -4.81 14.77
N PHE A 14 -9.71 -4.65 13.76
CA PHE A 14 -10.74 -5.63 13.48
C PHE A 14 -10.18 -7.00 13.09
N GLY A 15 -9.08 -7.04 12.31
CA GLY A 15 -8.38 -8.27 11.99
C GLY A 15 -7.80 -8.96 13.23
N LYS A 16 -7.24 -8.19 14.17
CA LYS A 16 -6.76 -8.71 15.47
C LYS A 16 -7.91 -9.29 16.29
N ASP A 17 -9.05 -8.61 16.37
CA ASP A 17 -10.24 -9.12 17.08
C ASP A 17 -10.70 -10.47 16.52
N ILE A 18 -10.70 -10.63 15.19
CA ILE A 18 -11.06 -11.89 14.53
C ILE A 18 -10.07 -13.01 14.91
N CYS A 19 -8.77 -12.75 14.79
CA CYS A 19 -7.73 -13.74 15.10
C CYS A 19 -7.80 -14.18 16.58
N GLU A 20 -7.90 -13.21 17.49
CA GLU A 20 -7.96 -13.46 18.94
C GLU A 20 -9.18 -14.31 19.30
N TYR A 21 -10.35 -14.01 18.72
CA TYR A 21 -11.54 -14.82 18.97
C TYR A 21 -11.34 -16.28 18.61
N PHE A 22 -10.83 -16.59 17.41
CA PHE A 22 -10.72 -17.97 16.95
C PHE A 22 -9.65 -18.73 17.73
N ILE A 23 -8.51 -18.10 18.04
CA ILE A 23 -7.44 -18.69 18.82
C ILE A 23 -7.90 -19.00 20.26
N THR A 24 -8.67 -18.11 20.89
CA THR A 24 -9.11 -18.29 22.28
C THR A 24 -10.36 -19.16 22.43
N SER A 25 -11.26 -19.15 21.44
CA SER A 25 -12.53 -19.90 21.52
C SER A 25 -12.38 -21.39 21.23
N PHE A 26 -11.33 -21.79 20.51
CA PHE A 26 -11.17 -23.15 20.01
C PHE A 26 -9.76 -23.69 20.27
N CYS A 27 -9.63 -24.61 21.23
CA CYS A 27 -8.33 -25.18 21.61
C CYS A 27 -7.60 -25.96 20.49
N HIS A 28 -8.33 -26.39 19.45
CA HIS A 28 -7.77 -27.11 18.31
C HIS A 28 -7.35 -26.20 17.15
N VAL A 29 -7.61 -24.89 17.23
CA VAL A 29 -7.17 -23.92 16.22
C VAL A 29 -5.72 -23.58 16.48
N LEU A 30 -4.87 -23.87 15.49
CA LEU A 30 -3.42 -23.66 15.58
C LEU A 30 -2.95 -22.38 14.90
N PHE A 31 -3.73 -21.85 13.96
CA PHE A 31 -3.39 -20.69 13.15
C PHE A 31 -4.65 -20.03 12.61
N VAL A 32 -4.66 -18.71 12.59
CA VAL A 32 -5.71 -17.88 11.97
C VAL A 32 -5.04 -16.84 11.09
N SER A 33 -5.61 -16.62 9.89
CA SER A 33 -5.27 -15.48 9.03
C SER A 33 -6.56 -14.78 8.62
N ALA A 34 -6.61 -13.47 8.85
CA ALA A 34 -7.72 -12.60 8.51
C ALA A 34 -7.25 -11.55 7.50
N PHE A 35 -7.70 -11.68 6.24
CA PHE A 35 -7.51 -10.67 5.19
C PHE A 35 -8.74 -9.76 5.11
N ILE A 36 -8.53 -8.45 5.24
CA ILE A 36 -9.59 -7.45 5.19
C ILE A 36 -9.21 -6.37 4.19
N GLN A 37 -10.17 -5.97 3.36
CA GLN A 37 -10.04 -4.86 2.42
C GLN A 37 -11.07 -3.80 2.75
N GLU A 38 -10.62 -2.55 2.86
CA GLU A 38 -11.51 -1.41 3.03
C GLU A 38 -12.14 -1.03 1.69
N VAL A 39 -13.44 -0.70 1.70
CA VAL A 39 -14.10 -0.10 0.55
C VAL A 39 -13.79 1.41 0.58
N PRO A 40 -13.17 2.00 -0.46
CA PRO A 40 -12.65 3.37 -0.42
C PRO A 40 -13.75 4.42 -0.59
N TRP A 41 -14.62 4.52 0.42
CA TRP A 41 -15.61 5.58 0.54
C TRP A 41 -14.96 6.85 1.08
N GLN A 42 -15.01 7.91 0.29
CA GLN A 42 -14.61 9.25 0.71
C GLN A 42 -15.85 10.08 1.01
N ARG A 43 -15.84 10.84 2.11
CA ARG A 43 -16.95 11.74 2.43
C ARG A 43 -17.07 12.80 1.34
N LEU A 44 -18.28 13.02 0.82
CA LEU A 44 -18.48 14.10 -0.14
C LEU A 44 -18.25 15.45 0.55
N GLU A 45 -17.55 16.34 -0.11
CA GLU A 45 -17.32 17.71 0.36
C GLU A 45 -17.85 18.70 -0.68
N LYS A 46 -18.48 19.78 -0.19
CA LYS A 46 -18.94 20.90 -1.01
C LYS A 46 -18.56 22.20 -0.32
N ASP A 47 -17.85 23.08 -1.02
CA ASP A 47 -17.37 24.36 -0.47
C ASP A 47 -16.57 24.17 0.84
N CYS A 48 -15.73 23.13 0.89
CA CYS A 48 -14.97 22.68 2.07
C CYS A 48 -15.82 22.26 3.27
N VAL A 49 -17.13 22.01 3.07
CA VAL A 49 -18.03 21.48 4.10
C VAL A 49 -18.27 19.99 3.85
N PRO A 50 -17.94 19.10 4.80
CA PRO A 50 -18.19 17.68 4.68
C PRO A 50 -19.69 17.37 4.78
N HIS A 51 -20.20 16.58 3.83
CA HIS A 51 -21.59 16.13 3.85
C HIS A 51 -21.82 15.15 5.01
N VAL A 52 -22.92 15.31 5.73
CA VAL A 52 -23.22 14.54 6.95
C VAL A 52 -23.35 13.03 6.71
N HIS A 53 -23.85 12.61 5.54
CA HIS A 53 -24.17 11.20 5.25
C HIS A 53 -23.99 10.78 3.78
N ALA A 54 -23.26 11.54 2.96
CA ALA A 54 -23.06 11.20 1.55
C ALA A 54 -21.59 10.97 1.25
N PHE A 55 -21.32 9.97 0.41
CA PHE A 55 -19.99 9.43 0.14
C PHE A 55 -19.81 9.18 -1.36
N LEU A 56 -18.57 9.33 -1.82
CA LEU A 56 -18.12 9.02 -3.16
C LEU A 56 -17.21 7.78 -3.11
N PHE A 57 -17.40 6.86 -4.04
CA PHE A 57 -16.45 5.78 -4.25
C PHE A 57 -15.25 6.32 -5.03
N SER A 58 -14.07 6.35 -4.42
CA SER A 58 -12.88 7.01 -4.98
C SER A 58 -11.62 6.19 -4.69
N PRO A 59 -11.24 5.24 -5.58
CA PRO A 59 -10.09 4.37 -5.35
C PRO A 59 -8.79 5.07 -5.74
N ALA A 60 -8.21 5.85 -4.81
CA ALA A 60 -6.89 6.44 -4.95
C ALA A 60 -5.77 5.50 -4.43
N GLY A 61 -5.97 4.18 -4.52
CA GLY A 61 -5.25 3.17 -3.74
C GLY A 61 -6.16 2.58 -2.66
N ILE A 62 -6.28 1.26 -2.62
CA ILE A 62 -7.18 0.52 -1.74
C ILE A 62 -6.40 0.03 -0.53
N ARG A 63 -6.82 0.47 0.66
CA ARG A 63 -6.31 -0.04 1.93
C ARG A 63 -6.73 -1.48 2.15
N PHE A 64 -5.78 -2.31 2.56
CA PHE A 64 -6.04 -3.65 3.03
C PHE A 64 -5.12 -3.99 4.21
N CYS A 65 -5.50 -5.00 4.98
CA CYS A 65 -4.65 -5.59 5.98
C CYS A 65 -4.75 -7.12 5.96
N GLU A 66 -3.73 -7.76 6.51
CA GLU A 66 -3.69 -9.18 6.79
C GLU A 66 -3.16 -9.37 8.21
N VAL A 67 -3.94 -10.03 9.06
CA VAL A 67 -3.53 -10.34 10.43
C VAL A 67 -3.39 -11.85 10.57
N GLU A 68 -2.20 -12.29 10.98
CA GLU A 68 -1.88 -13.69 11.17
C GLU A 68 -1.58 -13.97 12.64
N GLN A 69 -2.08 -15.06 13.21
CA GLN A 69 -1.81 -15.44 14.59
C GLN A 69 -1.68 -16.95 14.71
N CYS A 70 -0.53 -17.41 15.22
CA CYS A 70 -0.32 -18.79 15.64
C CYS A 70 -0.86 -19.01 17.07
N GLN A 71 -1.21 -20.25 17.41
CA GLN A 71 -1.54 -20.63 18.78
C GLN A 71 -0.34 -20.35 19.70
N ASN A 72 -0.59 -19.60 20.78
CA ASN A 72 0.41 -19.12 21.73
C ASN A 72 1.45 -18.12 21.17
N GLY A 73 1.21 -17.54 20.00
CA GLY A 73 2.05 -16.49 19.41
C GLY A 73 1.37 -15.12 19.41
N PRO A 74 2.15 -14.02 19.27
CA PRO A 74 1.56 -12.70 19.04
C PRO A 74 0.90 -12.64 17.66
N ALA A 75 -0.06 -11.73 17.50
CA ALA A 75 -0.60 -11.41 16.19
C ALA A 75 0.42 -10.62 15.37
N ILE A 76 0.67 -11.04 14.14
CA ILE A 76 1.48 -10.35 13.14
C ILE A 76 0.53 -9.58 12.23
N VAL A 77 0.72 -8.27 12.15
CA VAL A 77 -0.13 -7.39 11.34
C VAL A 77 0.63 -6.91 10.12
N PHE A 78 0.02 -7.10 8.96
CA PHE A 78 0.43 -6.49 7.71
C PHE A 78 -0.62 -5.49 7.27
N SER A 79 -0.19 -4.32 6.82
CA SER A 79 -1.04 -3.35 6.13
C SER A 79 -0.54 -3.15 4.71
N GLY A 80 -1.39 -2.60 3.87
CA GLY A 80 -1.04 -2.39 2.47
C GLY A 80 -1.94 -1.44 1.71
N ILE A 81 -1.42 -1.07 0.55
CA ILE A 81 -2.12 -0.33 -0.51
C ILE A 81 -2.06 -1.21 -1.75
N LYS A 82 -3.21 -1.48 -2.37
CA LYS A 82 -3.26 -2.13 -3.69
C LYS A 82 -4.04 -1.27 -4.68
N ASP A 83 -3.95 -1.64 -5.95
CA ASP A 83 -4.65 -0.97 -7.05
C ASP A 83 -4.34 0.53 -7.11
N LEU A 84 -3.14 0.94 -6.65
CA LEU A 84 -2.65 2.32 -6.73
C LEU A 84 -2.11 2.57 -8.13
N LYS A 85 -2.93 3.23 -8.95
CA LYS A 85 -2.62 3.50 -10.36
C LYS A 85 -2.00 4.88 -10.52
N LEU A 86 -0.75 4.92 -10.96
CA LEU A 86 0.00 6.15 -11.18
C LEU A 86 0.46 6.25 -12.63
N MET A 87 0.48 7.47 -13.17
CA MET A 87 0.99 7.77 -14.50
C MET A 87 1.74 9.10 -14.49
N LYS A 88 2.87 9.14 -15.19
CA LYS A 88 3.50 10.39 -15.63
C LYS A 88 3.82 10.33 -17.12
N THR A 89 3.68 11.45 -17.80
CA THR A 89 3.75 11.54 -19.27
C THR A 89 5.16 11.78 -19.80
N THR A 90 6.10 12.12 -18.92
CA THR A 90 7.51 12.40 -19.20
C THR A 90 8.34 12.11 -17.93
N GLN A 91 9.61 12.53 -17.89
CA GLN A 91 10.52 12.34 -16.76
C GLN A 91 10.69 10.85 -16.42
N SER A 92 10.66 9.99 -17.44
CA SER A 92 11.01 8.58 -17.31
C SER A 92 11.80 8.14 -18.54
N GLY A 93 12.90 7.44 -18.32
CA GLY A 93 13.67 6.78 -19.36
C GLY A 93 13.79 5.28 -19.14
N PHE A 94 14.35 4.62 -20.14
CA PHE A 94 14.89 3.28 -20.07
C PHE A 94 15.97 3.13 -21.14
N SER A 95 17.22 3.13 -20.69
CA SER A 95 18.42 3.05 -21.53
C SER A 95 19.58 2.40 -20.76
N GLY A 96 20.63 2.01 -21.45
CA GLY A 96 21.81 1.37 -20.85
C GLY A 96 21.58 -0.08 -20.43
N PHE A 97 20.49 -0.71 -20.87
CA PHE A 97 20.25 -2.14 -20.63
C PHE A 97 21.11 -3.01 -21.55
N LEU A 98 21.37 -4.25 -21.12
CA LEU A 98 22.11 -5.24 -21.90
C LEU A 98 21.42 -5.48 -23.25
N LYS A 99 22.18 -5.41 -24.34
CA LYS A 99 21.71 -5.70 -25.69
C LYS A 99 22.32 -7.01 -26.15
N ASP A 100 21.48 -7.94 -26.55
CA ASP A 100 21.84 -9.23 -27.13
C ASP A 100 21.12 -9.47 -28.46
N LYS A 101 21.29 -10.68 -29.03
CA LYS A 101 20.65 -11.08 -30.29
C LYS A 101 19.11 -11.12 -30.25
N TYR A 102 18.49 -11.03 -29.07
CA TYR A 102 17.04 -11.02 -28.88
C TYR A 102 16.50 -9.61 -28.57
N THR A 103 17.38 -8.63 -28.39
CA THR A 103 17.01 -7.29 -27.98
C THR A 103 16.54 -6.46 -29.18
N THR A 104 15.24 -6.21 -29.24
CA THR A 104 14.62 -5.34 -30.26
C THR A 104 14.13 -4.00 -29.68
N LEU A 105 14.08 -3.89 -28.35
CA LEU A 105 13.60 -2.70 -27.65
C LEU A 105 14.56 -1.53 -27.89
N PRO A 106 14.09 -0.40 -28.47
CA PRO A 106 14.91 0.79 -28.58
C PRO A 106 15.04 1.49 -27.23
N GLU A 107 16.18 2.14 -27.03
CA GLU A 107 16.37 3.01 -25.87
C GLU A 107 15.48 4.25 -25.97
N ARG A 108 15.05 4.73 -24.79
CA ARG A 108 14.24 5.94 -24.65
C ARG A 108 14.76 6.74 -23.46
N THR A 109 15.17 7.97 -23.69
CA THR A 109 15.49 8.92 -22.61
C THR A 109 14.26 9.65 -22.10
N ASP A 110 13.14 9.58 -22.83
CA ASP A 110 11.84 10.04 -22.38
C ASP A 110 10.73 9.09 -22.86
N ARG A 111 9.79 8.77 -21.97
CA ARG A 111 8.63 7.89 -22.21
C ARG A 111 7.56 8.12 -21.15
N ILE A 112 6.33 7.73 -21.47
CA ILE A 112 5.26 7.58 -20.49
C ILE A 112 5.63 6.45 -19.52
N LEU A 113 5.40 6.66 -18.22
CA LEU A 113 5.47 5.62 -17.20
C LEU A 113 4.09 5.48 -16.56
N THR A 114 3.50 4.29 -16.68
CA THR A 114 2.25 3.91 -16.02
C THR A 114 2.51 2.69 -15.15
N THR A 115 2.00 2.70 -13.93
CA THR A 115 2.20 1.59 -12.97
C THR A 115 0.94 1.37 -12.15
N GLU A 116 0.71 0.12 -11.76
CA GLU A 116 -0.23 -0.26 -10.72
C GLU A 116 0.58 -0.88 -9.57
N ILE A 117 0.53 -0.22 -8.42
CA ILE A 117 1.40 -0.51 -7.29
C ILE A 117 0.64 -1.32 -6.22
N LEU A 118 1.26 -2.42 -5.77
CA LEU A 118 0.92 -3.09 -4.51
C LEU A 118 2.06 -2.89 -3.52
N ILE A 119 1.69 -2.31 -2.39
CA ILE A 119 2.55 -2.04 -1.26
C ILE A 119 2.02 -2.86 -0.08
N LYS A 120 2.87 -3.68 0.55
CA LYS A 120 2.52 -4.42 1.77
C LYS A 120 3.69 -4.35 2.75
N TRP A 121 3.43 -3.95 3.98
CA TRP A 121 4.43 -3.83 5.04
C TRP A 121 3.96 -4.52 6.32
N ASN A 122 4.89 -4.82 7.22
CA ASN A 122 4.59 -5.25 8.59
C ASN A 122 5.12 -4.24 9.61
N TYR A 123 4.61 -4.34 10.84
CA TYR A 123 4.95 -3.42 11.94
C TYR A 123 6.01 -3.96 12.92
N GLY A 124 6.61 -5.12 12.62
CA GLY A 124 7.59 -5.75 13.51
C GLY A 124 7.03 -6.00 14.93
N GLU A 125 7.78 -5.56 15.93
CA GLU A 125 7.41 -5.64 17.36
C GLU A 125 6.77 -4.35 17.91
N CYS A 126 6.45 -3.38 17.05
CA CYS A 126 5.89 -2.11 17.49
C CYS A 126 4.52 -2.30 18.18
N GLN A 127 4.36 -1.63 19.31
CA GLN A 127 3.11 -1.53 20.05
C GLN A 127 2.46 -0.17 19.81
N ASP A 128 1.15 -0.05 20.06
CA ASP A 128 0.41 1.22 19.97
C ASP A 128 0.54 1.93 18.60
N VAL A 129 0.40 1.14 17.53
CA VAL A 129 0.54 1.59 16.14
C VAL A 129 -0.67 2.43 15.71
N ASP A 130 -0.43 3.65 15.23
CA ASP A 130 -1.43 4.47 14.53
C ASP A 130 -1.51 4.04 13.06
N TYR A 131 -2.33 3.03 12.80
CA TYR A 131 -2.49 2.44 11.47
C TYR A 131 -2.97 3.45 10.42
N ASP A 132 -3.85 4.38 10.79
CA ASP A 132 -4.42 5.37 9.88
C ASP A 132 -3.38 6.41 9.47
N CYS A 133 -2.60 6.91 10.43
CA CYS A 133 -1.51 7.82 10.17
C CYS A 133 -0.46 7.16 9.28
N ILE A 134 -0.02 5.96 9.64
CA ILE A 134 1.02 5.24 8.88
C ILE A 134 0.55 4.94 7.46
N TRP A 135 -0.68 4.47 7.27
CA TRP A 135 -1.20 4.21 5.92
C TRP A 135 -1.18 5.47 5.04
N LYS A 136 -1.58 6.62 5.60
CA LYS A 136 -1.54 7.91 4.88
C LYS A 136 -0.11 8.31 4.55
N THR A 137 0.81 8.23 5.51
CA THR A 137 2.22 8.55 5.29
C THR A 137 2.84 7.67 4.20
N VAL A 138 2.59 6.35 4.23
CA VAL A 138 3.08 5.43 3.20
C VAL A 138 2.50 5.75 1.83
N HIS A 139 1.22 6.11 1.77
CA HIS A 139 0.55 6.54 0.54
C HIS A 139 1.20 7.81 -0.03
N GLU A 140 1.40 8.83 0.81
CA GLU A 140 2.06 10.09 0.45
C GLU A 140 3.50 9.87 -0.01
N CYS A 141 4.30 9.06 0.71
CA CYS A 141 5.66 8.69 0.27
C CYS A 141 5.66 8.05 -1.12
N ALA A 142 4.69 7.17 -1.42
CA ALA A 142 4.60 6.54 -2.73
C ALA A 142 4.26 7.54 -3.85
N LEU A 143 3.37 8.49 -3.58
CA LEU A 143 3.05 9.58 -4.51
C LEU A 143 4.27 10.48 -4.74
N ASP A 144 4.90 10.94 -3.66
CA ASP A 144 6.02 11.88 -3.70
C ASP A 144 7.24 11.31 -4.41
N ALA A 145 7.63 10.08 -4.09
CA ALA A 145 8.76 9.42 -4.76
C ALA A 145 8.49 9.17 -6.25
N PHE A 146 7.23 8.95 -6.65
CA PHE A 146 6.84 8.75 -8.05
C PHE A 146 6.82 10.07 -8.84
N SER A 147 6.17 11.11 -8.30
CA SER A 147 5.93 12.38 -9.00
C SER A 147 7.11 13.34 -8.91
N GLY A 148 7.74 13.45 -7.74
CA GLY A 148 8.65 14.55 -7.42
C GLY A 148 7.93 15.89 -7.28
N PRO A 149 8.70 17.01 -7.26
CA PRO A 149 8.14 18.36 -7.14
C PRO A 149 7.15 18.67 -8.28
N PRO A 150 5.98 19.27 -8.01
CA PRO A 150 4.97 19.55 -9.04
C PRO A 150 5.48 20.37 -10.24
N GLU A 151 6.43 21.28 -10.00
CA GLU A 151 6.95 22.20 -11.02
C GLU A 151 7.97 21.56 -11.97
N THR A 152 8.70 20.52 -11.53
CA THR A 152 9.84 19.95 -12.26
C THR A 152 9.75 18.45 -12.49
N GLY A 153 8.90 17.77 -11.73
CA GLY A 153 8.86 16.33 -11.58
C GLY A 153 10.18 15.73 -11.08
N HIS A 154 10.26 14.41 -11.12
CA HIS A 154 11.47 13.64 -10.81
C HIS A 154 11.76 12.65 -11.95
N TYR A 155 12.96 12.73 -12.53
CA TYR A 155 13.39 11.82 -13.59
C TYR A 155 13.67 10.41 -13.04
N SER A 156 13.03 9.41 -13.62
CA SER A 156 13.25 7.99 -13.30
C SER A 156 14.00 7.28 -14.44
N PRO A 157 15.24 6.78 -14.21
CA PRO A 157 16.02 6.09 -15.24
C PRO A 157 15.53 4.65 -15.50
N SER A 158 14.80 4.07 -14.55
CA SER A 158 14.22 2.74 -14.67
C SER A 158 13.07 2.58 -13.70
N TYR A 159 12.17 1.66 -14.02
CA TYR A 159 11.07 1.30 -13.14
C TYR A 159 11.56 0.82 -11.76
N GLN A 160 12.60 -0.01 -11.75
CA GLN A 160 13.22 -0.57 -10.56
C GLN A 160 13.77 0.53 -9.64
N LYS A 161 14.33 1.61 -10.21
CA LYS A 161 14.81 2.74 -9.42
C LYS A 161 13.65 3.44 -8.70
N THR A 162 12.53 3.71 -9.39
CA THR A 162 11.33 4.28 -8.76
C THR A 162 10.79 3.41 -7.64
N VAL A 163 10.73 2.09 -7.82
CA VAL A 163 10.33 1.16 -6.76
C VAL A 163 11.25 1.27 -5.54
N ASN A 164 12.56 1.28 -5.76
CA ASN A 164 13.53 1.41 -4.69
C ASN A 164 13.41 2.76 -3.98
N ASP A 165 13.21 3.86 -4.71
CA ASP A 165 13.04 5.19 -4.12
C ASP A 165 11.81 5.27 -3.21
N ILE A 166 10.69 4.68 -3.63
CA ILE A 166 9.49 4.58 -2.80
C ILE A 166 9.80 3.79 -1.51
N GLN A 167 10.44 2.61 -1.63
CA GLN A 167 10.80 1.79 -0.47
C GLN A 167 11.70 2.54 0.52
N MET A 168 12.76 3.17 0.01
CA MET A 168 13.72 3.89 0.84
C MET A 168 13.05 5.07 1.54
N LEU A 169 12.24 5.86 0.82
CA LEU A 169 11.53 6.99 1.42
C LEU A 169 10.57 6.53 2.53
N ILE A 170 9.84 5.43 2.34
CA ILE A 170 8.96 4.88 3.37
C ILE A 170 9.75 4.43 4.59
N LEU A 171 10.83 3.66 4.41
CA LEU A 171 11.66 3.17 5.51
C LEU A 171 12.32 4.31 6.30
N ASP A 172 12.70 5.39 5.62
CA ASP A 172 13.27 6.57 6.26
C ASP A 172 12.22 7.40 7.02
N THR A 173 10.96 7.36 6.59
CA THR A 173 9.87 8.19 7.14
C THR A 173 9.05 7.48 8.22
N VAL A 174 8.92 6.15 8.15
CA VAL A 174 8.04 5.36 9.02
C VAL A 174 8.86 4.33 9.80
N PRO A 175 9.39 4.69 11.00
CA PRO A 175 10.27 3.81 11.76
C PRO A 175 9.58 2.55 12.30
N GLU A 176 8.25 2.53 12.39
CA GLU A 176 7.46 1.38 12.80
C GLU A 176 7.41 0.26 11.76
N VAL A 177 7.83 0.55 10.51
CA VAL A 177 7.82 -0.44 9.42
C VAL A 177 9.11 -1.26 9.46
N SER A 178 9.00 -2.55 9.80
CA SER A 178 10.18 -3.42 9.98
C SER A 178 10.56 -4.23 8.73
N PHE A 179 9.55 -4.64 7.94
CA PHE A 179 9.73 -5.43 6.73
C PHE A 179 8.72 -4.97 5.68
N PHE A 180 9.18 -4.97 4.43
CA PHE A 180 8.43 -4.47 3.29
C PHE A 180 8.44 -5.46 2.14
N SER A 181 7.27 -5.78 1.63
CA SER A 181 7.10 -6.48 0.36
C SER A 181 6.45 -5.53 -0.65
N PHE A 182 7.18 -5.24 -1.71
CA PHE A 182 6.73 -4.38 -2.81
C PHE A 182 6.48 -5.30 -4.00
N LEU A 183 5.23 -5.48 -4.40
CA LEU A 183 4.89 -6.22 -5.60
C LEU A 183 4.27 -5.23 -6.58
N THR A 184 4.72 -5.25 -7.82
CA THR A 184 4.15 -4.35 -8.81
C THR A 184 4.02 -4.97 -10.17
N VAL A 185 2.96 -4.54 -10.85
CA VAL A 185 2.72 -4.92 -12.23
C VAL A 185 2.86 -3.65 -13.05
N CYS A 186 4.00 -3.55 -13.74
CA CYS A 186 4.19 -2.52 -14.73
C CYS A 186 3.36 -2.91 -15.96
N SER A 187 2.24 -2.23 -16.20
CA SER A 187 1.43 -2.46 -17.40
C SER A 187 2.17 -1.90 -18.61
N TYR A 188 2.77 -2.79 -19.42
CA TYR A 188 3.29 -2.44 -20.74
C TYR A 188 2.09 -2.22 -21.68
N ASN A 189 1.68 -0.97 -21.88
CA ASN A 189 0.81 -0.65 -23.00
C ASN A 189 1.64 -0.72 -24.29
N LYS A 190 1.30 -1.70 -25.15
CA LYS A 190 1.71 -1.71 -26.56
C LYS A 190 0.93 -0.66 -27.34
#